data_AF-A0A212QUT2-F1
#
_entry.id   AF-A0A212QUT2-F1
#
_cell.length_a   1.000
_cell.length_b   1.000
_cell.length_c   1.000
_cell.angle_alpha   90.00
_cell.angle_beta   90.00
_cell.angle_gamma   90.00
#
_symmetry.space_group_name_H-M   'P 1'
#
loop_
_entity.id
_entity.type
_entity.pdbx_description
1 polymer ?
#
loop_
_entity_poly.entity_id
_entity_poly.type
_entity_poly.pdbx_seq_one_letter_code
_entity_poly.pdbx_strand_id
1 'polypeptide(L)'
;MRRKSLVVARVLVLLALALAACAPGATPTPTATVPPPTPTPPPATPTPAFQPMKVEAPDCNYGGEFKAIEAVDQYTVRFTLCYPDPAFPSKVAFAAFAIQDKDYLDANGGDTVKMSEKPNGTGPYKVKEWIRGDRIIFEANPDYWGEKPKAKTLVFRWSKEAAARLLELQAGTVDGIDNPNPEDFEVIQKDPNLQLYIRPPLNIAYLGLNNNHPPLDNEKVRQAIAMAIDRERLVKNFYPAGSMVAEQFVPPALKPGYTEGLKWYDYNPQEAKRLLAEAGYPNGFDITLSYRDVVRGYLPRPGQVAQDIQAQLAEVGIRVKIKVMESGAFLDSVAAGNEPMYLLGWLADYPDATNFYDYHFANEANLQFGKLFPDLVEEIRAAARLSDPAARQKHYDKVNELIKQHVPMVPLAHGVAAAAFKATVKGAHASPLNNERFSVMDPGKDELVWMQNAEPIALWCADETDGETFRACIQVYEPLLDYKVGGVEVVPALAERYEANADLTVWTFYLRKGVKFHNGAELDANDVVATFKAQWDAKDPNHKGRTGTFEYFSAFFGSFLNAEK
;
A
#
# COMPACT_ATOMS: atom_id res chain seq x y z
N MET A 1 -22.23 -20.75 -54.47
CA MET A 1 -23.68 -20.44 -54.62
C MET A 1 -24.06 -19.52 -53.46
N ARG A 2 -24.63 -18.31 -53.53
CA ARG A 2 -25.05 -17.28 -54.51
C ARG A 2 -24.75 -15.94 -53.79
N ARG A 3 -24.10 -14.90 -54.35
CA ARG A 3 -24.66 -13.76 -55.15
C ARG A 3 -25.98 -13.23 -54.56
N LYS A 4 -26.29 -11.94 -54.37
CA LYS A 4 -25.87 -10.61 -54.91
C LYS A 4 -26.72 -9.55 -54.16
N SER A 5 -26.23 -8.31 -53.88
CA SER A 5 -26.64 -7.00 -54.48
C SER A 5 -28.09 -6.54 -54.17
N LEU A 6 -28.52 -5.27 -54.01
CA LEU A 6 -28.22 -3.90 -54.49
C LEU A 6 -28.78 -2.89 -53.42
N VAL A 7 -28.21 -1.72 -53.10
CA VAL A 7 -28.17 -0.39 -53.79
C VAL A 7 -29.54 0.17 -54.25
N VAL A 8 -29.81 1.45 -53.93
CA VAL A 8 -30.61 2.52 -54.64
C VAL A 8 -31.45 3.32 -53.61
N ALA A 9 -31.77 4.61 -53.72
CA ALA A 9 -31.10 5.86 -54.09
C ALA A 9 -32.05 7.00 -53.64
N ARG A 10 -31.50 8.22 -53.54
CA ARG A 10 -32.15 9.51 -53.19
C ARG A 10 -33.36 9.86 -54.07
N VAL A 11 -34.31 10.62 -53.51
CA VAL A 11 -35.12 11.61 -54.26
C VAL A 11 -35.26 12.88 -53.41
N LEU A 12 -35.04 14.02 -54.08
CA LEU A 12 -35.01 15.39 -53.59
C LEU A 12 -35.92 16.17 -54.54
N VAL A 13 -36.93 16.90 -54.05
CA VAL A 13 -37.69 17.86 -54.86
C VAL A 13 -38.02 19.11 -54.04
N LEU A 14 -37.42 20.22 -54.46
CA LEU A 14 -37.81 21.60 -54.16
C LEU A 14 -39.10 21.95 -54.91
N LEU A 15 -39.92 22.84 -54.36
CA LEU A 15 -40.68 23.79 -55.19
C LEU A 15 -40.82 25.12 -54.45
N ALA A 16 -40.48 26.21 -55.14
CA ALA A 16 -40.59 27.57 -54.68
C ALA A 16 -41.34 28.43 -55.70
N LEU A 17 -42.00 29.47 -55.17
CA LEU A 17 -42.36 30.77 -55.78
C LEU A 17 -43.51 30.87 -56.81
N ALA A 18 -44.53 31.65 -56.42
CA ALA A 18 -45.10 32.69 -57.27
C ALA A 18 -45.49 33.91 -56.40
N LEU A 19 -45.19 35.10 -56.92
CA LEU A 19 -45.20 36.43 -56.29
C LEU A 19 -46.26 37.34 -56.95
N ALA A 20 -46.54 38.45 -56.26
CA ALA A 20 -47.16 39.72 -56.70
C ALA A 20 -48.71 39.82 -56.58
N ALA A 21 -49.31 40.96 -56.21
CA ALA A 21 -48.88 42.21 -55.58
C ALA A 21 -50.16 42.98 -55.22
N CYS A 22 -50.23 43.63 -54.05
CA CYS A 22 -51.02 44.84 -53.80
C CYS A 22 -50.58 45.48 -52.48
N ALA A 23 -50.26 46.77 -52.51
CA ALA A 23 -49.74 47.58 -51.41
C ALA A 23 -50.89 48.33 -50.68
N PRO A 24 -50.66 49.07 -49.58
CA PRO A 24 -51.23 48.71 -48.28
C PRO A 24 -52.27 49.72 -47.74
N GLY A 25 -53.25 49.20 -46.99
CA GLY A 25 -54.09 50.00 -46.10
C GLY A 25 -53.40 50.19 -44.74
N ALA A 26 -53.44 51.42 -44.23
CA ALA A 26 -52.79 51.83 -42.99
C ALA A 26 -53.32 51.07 -41.75
N THR A 27 -52.39 50.51 -40.97
CA THR A 27 -52.63 49.99 -39.62
C THR A 27 -51.77 50.73 -38.60
N PRO A 28 -52.27 50.96 -37.38
CA PRO A 28 -51.68 51.87 -36.41
C PRO A 28 -50.38 51.32 -35.79
N THR A 29 -49.49 52.23 -35.45
CA THR A 29 -48.22 52.02 -34.76
C THR A 29 -48.37 51.12 -33.52
N PRO A 30 -47.57 50.05 -33.37
CA PRO A 30 -47.56 49.30 -32.13
C PRO A 30 -46.84 50.11 -31.04
N THR A 31 -47.55 50.38 -29.95
CA THR A 31 -47.00 50.90 -28.71
C THR A 31 -45.91 49.94 -28.21
N ALA A 32 -44.73 50.47 -27.89
CA ALA A 32 -43.67 49.68 -27.29
C ALA A 32 -44.12 49.13 -25.92
N THR A 33 -44.41 47.83 -25.85
CA THR A 33 -44.59 47.11 -24.59
C THR A 33 -43.22 46.75 -24.04
N VAL A 34 -42.90 47.31 -22.88
CA VAL A 34 -41.76 46.90 -22.06
C VAL A 34 -41.93 45.42 -21.71
N PRO A 35 -40.93 44.54 -21.96
CA PRO A 35 -41.02 43.16 -21.53
C PRO A 35 -41.13 43.11 -19.99
N PRO A 36 -41.96 42.21 -19.44
CA PRO A 36 -42.05 42.06 -17.99
C PRO A 36 -40.66 41.75 -17.42
N PRO A 37 -40.33 42.24 -16.21
CA PRO A 37 -39.06 41.93 -15.57
C PRO A 37 -38.91 40.41 -15.53
N THR A 38 -37.76 39.91 -15.98
CA THR A 38 -37.35 38.52 -15.81
C THR A 38 -37.59 38.15 -14.35
N PRO A 39 -38.29 37.04 -14.03
CA PRO A 39 -38.46 36.64 -12.65
C PRO A 39 -37.07 36.51 -12.04
N THR A 40 -36.84 37.26 -10.95
CA THR A 40 -35.64 37.13 -10.12
C THR A 40 -35.46 35.64 -9.82
N PRO A 41 -34.26 35.06 -9.99
CA PRO A 41 -34.01 33.71 -9.54
C PRO A 41 -34.49 33.59 -8.10
N PRO A 42 -35.19 32.49 -7.72
CA PRO A 42 -35.49 32.28 -6.31
C PRO A 42 -34.19 32.45 -5.51
N PRO A 43 -34.23 33.09 -4.32
CA PRO A 43 -33.06 33.18 -3.47
C PRO A 43 -32.42 31.80 -3.41
N ALA A 44 -31.11 31.73 -3.70
CA ALA A 44 -30.37 30.47 -3.57
C ALA A 44 -30.76 29.88 -2.22
N THR A 45 -31.34 28.68 -2.25
CA THR A 45 -31.67 27.96 -1.02
C THR A 45 -30.39 27.95 -0.20
N PRO A 46 -30.40 28.46 1.06
CA PRO A 46 -29.17 28.51 1.84
C PRO A 46 -28.63 27.09 1.88
N THR A 47 -27.41 26.91 1.36
CA THR A 47 -26.67 25.65 1.52
C THR A 47 -26.75 25.28 2.99
N PRO A 48 -27.19 24.05 3.35
CA PRO A 48 -27.27 23.65 4.74
C PRO A 48 -25.97 23.99 5.45
N ALA A 49 -26.07 24.64 6.62
CA ALA A 49 -24.88 24.94 7.41
C ALA A 49 -24.13 23.65 7.71
N PHE A 50 -22.82 23.63 7.45
CA PHE A 50 -21.95 22.48 7.70
C PHE A 50 -22.19 21.92 9.11
N GLN A 51 -22.49 20.64 9.21
CA GLN A 51 -22.70 19.93 10.47
C GLN A 51 -21.47 19.09 10.78
N PRO A 52 -20.59 19.50 11.70
CA PRO A 52 -19.36 18.78 11.99
C PRO A 52 -19.63 17.40 12.59
N MET A 53 -18.97 16.38 12.04
CA MET A 53 -18.94 15.03 12.59
C MET A 53 -17.83 14.87 13.63
N LYS A 54 -18.09 14.02 14.62
CA LYS A 54 -17.10 13.60 15.61
C LYS A 54 -17.31 12.15 15.99
N VAL A 55 -16.22 11.41 16.10
CA VAL A 55 -16.17 10.09 16.74
C VAL A 55 -15.14 10.14 17.87
N GLU A 56 -15.47 9.57 19.02
CA GLU A 56 -14.61 9.58 20.20
C GLU A 56 -14.71 8.27 20.98
N ALA A 57 -13.56 7.82 21.50
CA ALA A 57 -13.51 6.73 22.47
C ALA A 57 -13.81 7.27 23.87
N PRO A 58 -14.51 6.51 24.75
CA PRO A 58 -14.78 6.92 26.13
C PRO A 58 -13.49 7.15 26.94
N ASP A 59 -12.48 6.31 26.74
CA ASP A 59 -11.16 6.37 27.36
C ASP A 59 -10.10 5.74 26.42
N CYS A 60 -8.85 5.63 26.89
CA CYS A 60 -7.74 5.05 26.14
C CYS A 60 -7.45 3.59 26.50
N ASN A 61 -8.33 2.93 27.27
CA ASN A 61 -8.11 1.59 27.79
C ASN A 61 -8.57 0.48 26.82
N TYR A 62 -9.16 0.84 25.68
CA TYR A 62 -9.67 -0.12 24.69
C TYR A 62 -8.57 -0.72 23.80
N GLY A 63 -7.32 -0.27 23.94
CA GLY A 63 -6.15 -0.81 23.23
C GLY A 63 -5.83 -0.13 21.90
N GLY A 64 -6.66 0.80 21.43
CA GLY A 64 -6.37 1.62 20.26
C GLY A 64 -5.68 2.94 20.58
N GLU A 65 -5.14 3.57 19.54
CA GLU A 65 -4.40 4.81 19.57
C GLU A 65 -5.30 6.04 19.52
N PHE A 66 -6.40 6.01 18.75
CA PHE A 66 -7.26 7.19 18.62
C PHE A 66 -8.07 7.45 19.89
N LYS A 67 -8.11 8.71 20.33
CA LYS A 67 -9.03 9.20 21.35
C LYS A 67 -10.25 9.87 20.71
N ALA A 68 -10.05 10.70 19.69
CA ALA A 68 -11.13 11.35 18.96
C ALA A 68 -10.68 11.77 17.55
N ILE A 69 -11.64 11.83 16.63
CA ILE A 69 -11.50 12.41 15.30
C ILE A 69 -12.69 13.33 15.09
N GLU A 70 -12.44 14.62 14.85
CA GLU A 70 -13.49 15.64 14.76
C GLU A 70 -13.27 16.59 13.58
N ALA A 71 -14.34 16.90 12.86
CA ALA A 71 -14.40 18.05 11.98
C ALA A 71 -14.55 19.30 12.86
N VAL A 72 -13.53 20.15 12.90
CA VAL A 72 -13.55 21.42 13.64
C VAL A 72 -14.39 22.44 12.87
N ASP A 73 -14.23 22.45 11.56
CA ASP A 73 -15.03 23.19 10.59
C ASP A 73 -15.00 22.44 9.24
N GLN A 74 -15.59 23.01 8.19
CA GLN A 74 -15.70 22.36 6.88
C GLN A 74 -14.35 21.91 6.28
N TYR A 75 -13.25 22.60 6.59
CA TYR A 75 -11.93 22.33 6.00
C TYR A 75 -10.85 22.09 7.07
N THR A 76 -11.24 21.82 8.31
CA THR A 76 -10.30 21.57 9.40
C THR A 76 -10.71 20.29 10.13
N VAL A 77 -9.81 19.31 10.16
CA VAL A 77 -10.00 18.05 10.90
C VAL A 77 -8.93 17.94 11.99
N ARG A 78 -9.33 17.46 13.17
CA ARG A 78 -8.44 17.23 14.30
C ARG A 78 -8.49 15.77 14.73
N PHE A 79 -7.31 15.19 14.85
CA PHE A 79 -7.08 13.88 15.46
C PHE A 79 -6.51 14.10 16.86
N THR A 80 -7.10 13.44 17.85
CA THR A 80 -6.57 13.34 19.21
C THR A 80 -6.18 11.89 19.45
N LEU A 81 -4.95 11.68 19.89
CA LEU A 81 -4.36 10.37 20.14
C LEU A 81 -4.23 10.13 21.65
N CYS A 82 -4.26 8.86 22.04
CA CYS A 82 -4.10 8.40 23.41
C CYS A 82 -2.65 8.43 23.90
N TYR A 83 -1.69 8.46 22.98
CA TYR A 83 -0.26 8.57 23.24
C TYR A 83 0.44 9.26 22.05
N PRO A 84 1.65 9.80 22.24
CA PRO A 84 2.42 10.42 21.16
C PRO A 84 2.65 9.44 20.02
N ASP A 85 2.51 9.90 18.76
CA ASP A 85 2.91 9.13 17.58
C ASP A 85 3.70 9.99 16.59
N PRO A 86 5.04 9.92 16.60
CA PRO A 86 5.88 10.65 15.66
C PRO A 86 5.74 10.15 14.21
N ALA A 87 5.23 8.94 13.99
CA ALA A 87 5.03 8.38 12.66
C ALA A 87 3.65 8.73 12.08
N PHE A 88 2.78 9.43 12.82
CA PHE A 88 1.42 9.75 12.42
C PHE A 88 1.33 10.39 11.01
N PRO A 89 2.16 11.39 10.63
CA PRO A 89 2.14 11.94 9.29
C PRO A 89 2.43 10.91 8.18
N SER A 90 3.36 9.98 8.43
CA SER A 90 3.68 8.91 7.48
C SER A 90 2.57 7.87 7.41
N LYS A 91 1.96 7.51 8.56
CA LYS A 91 0.83 6.58 8.60
C LYS A 91 -0.35 7.13 7.80
N VAL A 92 -0.77 8.39 8.00
CA VAL A 92 -1.89 8.98 7.26
C VAL A 92 -1.55 9.35 5.80
N ALA A 93 -0.29 9.20 5.38
CA ALA A 93 0.13 9.28 3.97
C ALA A 93 0.00 7.93 3.25
N PHE A 94 -0.26 6.84 3.97
CA PHE A 94 -0.37 5.52 3.39
C PHE A 94 -1.71 5.30 2.67
N ALA A 95 -1.67 4.53 1.58
CA ALA A 95 -2.78 4.37 0.65
C ALA A 95 -4.06 3.80 1.29
N ALA A 96 -3.93 2.94 2.30
CA ALA A 96 -5.08 2.39 3.03
C ALA A 96 -5.92 3.46 3.76
N PHE A 97 -5.36 4.65 3.99
CA PHE A 97 -6.06 5.77 4.63
C PHE A 97 -6.44 6.88 3.65
N ALA A 98 -6.52 6.55 2.36
CA ALA A 98 -7.01 7.47 1.34
C ALA A 98 -8.47 7.86 1.59
N ILE A 99 -8.79 9.15 1.43
CA ILE A 99 -10.08 9.72 1.83
C ILE A 99 -11.18 9.31 0.86
N GLN A 100 -12.31 8.90 1.44
CA GLN A 100 -13.52 8.47 0.75
C GLN A 100 -14.58 9.57 0.83
N ASP A 101 -15.37 9.70 -0.24
CA ASP A 101 -16.62 10.46 -0.22
C ASP A 101 -17.58 9.77 0.75
N LYS A 102 -17.96 10.47 1.82
CA LYS A 102 -18.82 9.93 2.88
C LYS A 102 -20.15 9.43 2.32
N ASP A 103 -20.80 10.19 1.45
CA ASP A 103 -22.12 9.81 0.95
C ASP A 103 -22.02 8.63 -0.03
N TYR A 104 -20.93 8.55 -0.78
CA TYR A 104 -20.62 7.37 -1.59
C TYR A 104 -20.32 6.14 -0.72
N LEU A 105 -19.57 6.31 0.37
CA LEU A 105 -19.26 5.25 1.33
C LEU A 105 -20.55 4.69 1.97
N ASP A 106 -21.42 5.59 2.45
CA ASP A 106 -22.73 5.24 3.02
C ASP A 106 -23.64 4.53 2.00
N ALA A 107 -23.68 5.01 0.76
CA ALA A 107 -24.50 4.43 -0.30
C ALA A 107 -24.09 2.98 -0.65
N ASN A 108 -22.82 2.64 -0.44
CA ASN A 108 -22.27 1.32 -0.72
C ASN A 108 -22.12 0.45 0.54
N GLY A 109 -22.28 1.03 1.73
CA GLY A 109 -22.22 0.33 3.02
C GLY A 109 -20.83 -0.23 3.34
N GLY A 110 -19.77 0.47 2.92
CA GLY A 110 -18.38 0.02 3.09
C GLY A 110 -18.10 -1.39 2.55
N ASP A 111 -18.82 -1.82 1.51
CA ASP A 111 -18.65 -3.13 0.88
C ASP A 111 -17.55 -3.08 -0.17
N THR A 112 -16.51 -3.90 -0.01
CA THR A 112 -15.33 -3.85 -0.88
C THR A 112 -15.63 -4.05 -2.36
N VAL A 113 -16.60 -4.92 -2.68
CA VAL A 113 -16.96 -5.22 -4.07
C VAL A 113 -17.64 -4.01 -4.67
N LYS A 114 -18.65 -3.46 -3.98
CA LYS A 114 -19.38 -2.28 -4.47
C LYS A 114 -18.50 -1.03 -4.57
N MET A 115 -17.64 -0.81 -3.57
CA MET A 115 -16.68 0.30 -3.59
C MET A 115 -15.72 0.18 -4.78
N SER A 116 -15.36 -1.04 -5.17
CA SER A 116 -14.45 -1.32 -6.30
C SER A 116 -15.09 -1.33 -7.68
N GLU A 117 -16.42 -1.46 -7.78
CA GLU A 117 -17.13 -1.45 -9.07
C GLU A 117 -17.12 -0.07 -9.73
N LYS A 118 -17.25 0.99 -8.93
CA LYS A 118 -17.23 2.38 -9.40
C LYS A 118 -16.37 3.26 -8.50
N PRO A 119 -15.04 3.08 -8.50
CA PRO A 119 -14.17 3.82 -7.60
C PRO A 119 -14.38 5.34 -7.70
N ASN A 120 -14.55 5.99 -6.55
CA ASN A 120 -14.87 7.41 -6.44
C ASN A 120 -13.89 8.09 -5.48
N GLY A 121 -12.78 8.58 -6.02
CA GLY A 121 -11.75 9.28 -5.25
C GLY A 121 -11.54 10.70 -5.75
N THR A 122 -10.46 11.35 -5.29
CA THR A 122 -10.08 12.71 -5.67
C THR A 122 -8.92 12.76 -6.67
N GLY A 123 -8.36 11.59 -6.99
CA GLY A 123 -7.07 11.43 -7.64
C GLY A 123 -7.00 11.86 -9.10
N PRO A 124 -5.78 11.83 -9.67
CA PRO A 124 -5.49 12.32 -11.02
C PRO A 124 -6.13 11.50 -12.13
N TYR A 125 -6.52 10.25 -11.87
CA TYR A 125 -7.18 9.38 -12.83
C TYR A 125 -8.50 8.83 -12.28
N LYS A 126 -9.45 8.56 -13.18
CA LYS A 126 -10.71 7.86 -12.91
C LYS A 126 -10.63 6.47 -13.55
N VAL A 127 -11.24 5.47 -12.92
CA VAL A 127 -11.38 4.15 -13.54
C VAL A 127 -12.42 4.24 -14.65
N LYS A 128 -12.02 3.94 -15.88
CA LYS A 128 -12.91 3.88 -17.02
C LYS A 128 -13.50 2.49 -17.18
N GLU A 129 -12.66 1.46 -17.07
CA GLU A 129 -13.07 0.07 -17.24
C GLU A 129 -12.07 -0.88 -16.56
N TRP A 130 -12.57 -1.93 -15.93
CA TRP A 130 -11.76 -3.05 -15.46
C TRP A 130 -12.20 -4.32 -16.16
N ILE A 131 -11.34 -4.82 -17.06
CA ILE A 131 -11.50 -6.11 -17.72
C ILE A 131 -10.78 -7.16 -16.88
N ARG A 132 -11.56 -7.88 -16.06
CA ARG A 132 -11.03 -8.89 -15.12
C ARG A 132 -10.14 -9.91 -15.83
N GLY A 133 -8.97 -10.18 -15.27
CA GLY A 133 -7.95 -11.07 -15.83
C GLY A 133 -7.09 -10.50 -16.98
N ASP A 134 -7.41 -9.32 -17.53
CA ASP A 134 -6.66 -8.68 -18.64
C ASP A 134 -6.02 -7.33 -18.25
N ARG A 135 -6.84 -6.31 -17.96
CA ARG A 135 -6.36 -4.93 -17.74
C ARG A 135 -7.33 -4.02 -17.00
N ILE A 136 -6.81 -2.94 -16.44
CA ILE A 136 -7.59 -1.76 -16.00
C ILE A 136 -7.24 -0.58 -16.90
N ILE A 137 -8.27 0.12 -17.37
CA ILE A 137 -8.15 1.35 -18.15
C ILE A 137 -8.61 2.50 -17.27
N PHE A 138 -7.75 3.49 -17.14
CA PHE A 138 -8.03 4.74 -16.46
C PHE A 138 -8.04 5.90 -17.44
N GLU A 139 -8.83 6.92 -17.14
CA GLU A 139 -8.85 8.18 -17.87
C GLU A 139 -8.49 9.36 -16.97
N ALA A 140 -7.79 10.35 -17.50
CA ALA A 140 -7.38 11.53 -16.74
C ALA A 140 -8.60 12.25 -16.16
N ASN A 141 -8.52 12.64 -14.89
CA ASN A 141 -9.55 13.41 -14.21
C ASN A 141 -9.50 14.88 -14.67
N PRO A 142 -10.47 15.37 -15.47
CA PRO A 142 -10.46 16.74 -15.98
C PRO A 142 -10.62 17.78 -14.87
N ASP A 143 -11.13 17.38 -13.70
CA ASP A 143 -11.37 18.24 -12.53
C ASP A 143 -10.31 18.04 -11.42
N TYR A 144 -9.26 17.25 -11.67
CA TYR A 144 -8.16 17.06 -10.73
C TYR A 144 -7.60 18.39 -10.19
N TRP A 145 -7.49 18.51 -8.87
CA TRP A 145 -7.09 19.74 -8.21
C TRP A 145 -5.60 20.07 -8.38
N GLY A 146 -4.77 19.05 -8.61
CA GLY A 146 -3.34 19.18 -8.82
C GLY A 146 -2.94 19.35 -10.29
N GLU A 147 -1.67 19.06 -10.58
CA GLU A 147 -1.18 19.04 -11.96
C GLU A 147 -1.85 17.90 -12.75
N LYS A 148 -2.40 18.23 -13.93
CA LYS A 148 -3.09 17.25 -14.76
C LYS A 148 -2.13 16.15 -15.22
N PRO A 149 -2.62 14.89 -15.33
CA PRO A 149 -1.86 13.81 -15.93
C PRO A 149 -1.21 14.18 -17.26
N LYS A 150 0.04 13.77 -17.46
CA LYS A 150 0.74 13.92 -18.74
C LYS A 150 0.15 13.01 -19.82
N ALA A 151 -0.23 11.79 -19.45
CA ALA A 151 -0.98 10.86 -20.29
C ALA A 151 -2.49 10.98 -20.01
N LYS A 152 -3.32 11.01 -21.06
CA LYS A 152 -4.79 11.06 -20.92
C LYS A 152 -5.38 9.71 -20.54
N THR A 153 -4.69 8.63 -20.89
CA THR A 153 -5.09 7.26 -20.59
C THR A 153 -3.93 6.55 -19.91
N LEU A 154 -4.24 5.89 -18.80
CA LEU A 154 -3.31 4.99 -18.12
C LEU A 154 -3.89 3.58 -18.22
N VAL A 155 -3.08 2.62 -18.62
CA VAL A 155 -3.49 1.22 -18.73
C VAL A 155 -2.61 0.37 -17.84
N PHE A 156 -3.22 -0.37 -16.92
CA PHE A 156 -2.54 -1.39 -16.13
C PHE A 156 -2.78 -2.75 -16.78
N ARG A 157 -1.70 -3.46 -17.12
CA ARG A 157 -1.68 -4.87 -17.51
C ARG A 157 -0.90 -5.66 -16.47
N TRP A 158 -0.98 -6.98 -16.53
CA TRP A 158 -0.21 -7.85 -15.65
C TRP A 158 0.28 -9.11 -16.33
N SER A 159 1.40 -9.63 -15.83
CA SER A 159 1.90 -10.97 -16.13
C SER A 159 2.73 -11.43 -14.95
N LYS A 160 2.56 -12.70 -14.55
CA LYS A 160 3.36 -13.32 -13.48
C LYS A 160 4.82 -13.48 -13.90
N GLU A 161 5.06 -13.73 -15.19
CA GLU A 161 6.39 -14.00 -15.73
C GLU A 161 7.17 -12.72 -15.99
N ALA A 162 8.22 -12.49 -15.22
CA ALA A 162 9.08 -11.29 -15.34
C ALA A 162 9.75 -11.17 -16.72
N ALA A 163 10.18 -12.30 -17.30
CA ALA A 163 10.73 -12.32 -18.65
C ALA A 163 9.70 -11.89 -19.70
N ALA A 164 8.43 -12.28 -19.55
CA ALA A 164 7.36 -11.85 -20.46
C ALA A 164 7.11 -10.34 -20.35
N ARG A 165 7.16 -9.76 -19.14
CA ARG A 165 7.06 -8.31 -18.95
C ARG A 165 8.21 -7.58 -19.67
N LEU A 166 9.44 -8.05 -19.52
CA LEU A 166 10.59 -7.45 -20.20
C LEU A 166 10.48 -7.52 -21.73
N LEU A 167 10.03 -8.66 -22.27
CA LEU A 167 9.81 -8.81 -23.71
C LEU A 167 8.76 -7.82 -24.24
N GLU A 168 7.67 -7.60 -23.51
CA GLU A 168 6.65 -6.59 -23.86
C GLU A 168 7.24 -5.16 -23.82
N LEU A 169 8.10 -4.86 -22.83
CA LEU A 169 8.77 -3.55 -22.75
C LEU A 169 9.71 -3.33 -23.94
N GLN A 170 10.52 -4.33 -24.29
CA GLN A 170 11.44 -4.29 -25.43
C GLN A 170 10.70 -4.21 -26.78
N ALA A 171 9.57 -4.90 -26.89
CA ALA A 171 8.68 -4.81 -28.05
C ALA A 171 7.97 -3.44 -28.15
N GLY A 172 7.95 -2.66 -27.06
CA GLY A 172 7.30 -1.36 -26.98
C GLY A 172 5.78 -1.42 -26.89
N THR A 173 5.22 -2.59 -26.56
CA THR A 173 3.78 -2.81 -26.31
C THR A 173 3.36 -2.32 -24.92
N VAL A 174 4.32 -2.13 -24.02
CA VAL A 174 4.18 -1.42 -22.74
C VAL A 174 5.26 -0.36 -22.60
N ASP A 175 5.03 0.64 -21.75
CA ASP A 175 5.96 1.77 -21.54
C ASP A 175 6.76 1.65 -20.24
N GLY A 176 6.29 0.85 -19.29
CA GLY A 176 7.01 0.50 -18.08
C GLY A 176 6.55 -0.82 -17.49
N ILE A 177 7.44 -1.45 -16.73
CA ILE A 177 7.20 -2.73 -16.05
C ILE A 177 7.69 -2.70 -14.61
N ASP A 178 6.99 -3.46 -13.78
CA ASP A 178 7.42 -3.76 -12.42
C ASP A 178 8.31 -5.01 -12.36
N ASN A 179 9.23 -5.01 -11.40
CA ASN A 179 10.07 -6.14 -11.00
C ASN A 179 10.64 -6.92 -12.20
N PRO A 180 11.47 -6.32 -13.07
CA PRO A 180 12.24 -7.11 -14.02
C PRO A 180 13.08 -8.16 -13.26
N ASN A 181 13.49 -9.24 -13.93
CA ASN A 181 14.36 -10.19 -13.25
C ASN A 181 15.68 -9.51 -12.88
N PRO A 182 16.20 -9.80 -11.67
CA PRO A 182 17.58 -9.51 -11.28
C PRO A 182 18.63 -9.75 -12.36
N GLU A 183 18.58 -10.91 -13.04
CA GLU A 183 19.57 -11.28 -14.06
C GLU A 183 19.47 -10.40 -15.32
N ASP A 184 18.32 -9.77 -15.55
CA ASP A 184 18.07 -8.91 -16.71
C ASP A 184 18.49 -7.45 -16.46
N PHE A 185 18.89 -7.07 -15.23
CA PHE A 185 19.22 -5.67 -14.91
C PHE A 185 20.35 -5.13 -15.77
N GLU A 186 21.41 -5.90 -15.98
CA GLU A 186 22.53 -5.50 -16.82
C GLU A 186 22.12 -5.38 -18.29
N VAL A 187 21.21 -6.24 -18.76
CA VAL A 187 20.65 -6.18 -20.11
C VAL A 187 19.85 -4.89 -20.28
N ILE A 188 18.97 -4.55 -19.33
CA ILE A 188 18.16 -3.34 -19.35
C ILE A 188 19.04 -2.08 -19.30
N GLN A 189 20.07 -2.07 -18.44
CA GLN A 189 21.00 -0.93 -18.32
C GLN A 189 21.84 -0.70 -19.58
N LYS A 190 22.12 -1.75 -20.35
CA LYS A 190 22.86 -1.68 -21.61
C LYS A 190 22.00 -1.35 -22.83
N ASP A 191 20.68 -1.50 -22.73
CA ASP A 191 19.76 -1.16 -23.80
C ASP A 191 19.51 0.37 -23.84
N PRO A 192 19.94 1.08 -24.89
CA PRO A 192 19.77 2.53 -24.97
C PRO A 192 18.30 2.97 -25.08
N ASN A 193 17.37 2.04 -25.35
CA ASN A 193 15.94 2.32 -25.44
C ASN A 193 15.22 2.15 -24.09
N LEU A 194 15.92 1.67 -23.06
CA LEU A 194 15.36 1.40 -21.75
C LEU A 194 16.07 2.21 -20.65
N GLN A 195 15.43 2.29 -19.50
CA GLN A 195 15.98 2.87 -18.28
C GLN A 195 15.54 2.03 -17.09
N LEU A 196 16.48 1.74 -16.20
CA LEU A 196 16.27 0.94 -14.99
C LEU A 196 16.32 1.84 -13.76
N TYR A 197 15.29 1.77 -12.93
CA TYR A 197 15.19 2.48 -11.67
C TYR A 197 15.25 1.48 -10.52
N ILE A 198 16.41 1.41 -9.87
CA ILE A 198 16.63 0.58 -8.69
C ILE A 198 15.86 1.16 -7.50
N ARG A 199 15.14 0.30 -6.78
CA ARG A 199 14.51 0.65 -5.51
C ARG A 199 15.52 0.38 -4.38
N PRO A 200 15.88 1.39 -3.58
CA PRO A 200 16.57 1.17 -2.31
C PRO A 200 15.79 0.15 -1.47
N PRO A 201 16.48 -0.86 -0.89
CA PRO A 201 15.79 -1.94 -0.20
C PRO A 201 15.28 -1.46 1.16
N LEU A 202 14.00 -1.12 1.24
CA LEU A 202 13.24 -0.92 2.48
C LEU A 202 12.43 -2.18 2.80
N ASN A 203 13.09 -3.32 2.83
CA ASN A 203 12.44 -4.61 2.99
C ASN A 203 13.33 -5.59 3.76
N ILE A 204 12.79 -6.72 4.19
CA ILE A 204 13.51 -7.80 4.85
C ILE A 204 12.94 -9.15 4.40
N ALA A 205 13.79 -10.12 4.09
CA ALA A 205 13.43 -11.54 4.07
C ALA A 205 13.96 -12.23 5.32
N TYR A 206 13.18 -13.17 5.83
CA TYR A 206 13.49 -13.87 7.07
C TYR A 206 12.98 -15.30 7.10
N LEU A 207 13.66 -16.13 7.91
CA LEU A 207 13.17 -17.43 8.35
C LEU A 207 12.49 -17.25 9.71
N GLY A 208 11.17 -17.30 9.76
CA GLY A 208 10.39 -17.18 10.99
C GLY A 208 10.44 -18.45 11.82
N LEU A 209 10.57 -18.31 13.15
CA LEU A 209 10.66 -19.39 14.12
C LEU A 209 9.60 -19.19 15.21
N ASN A 210 8.52 -19.97 15.16
CA ASN A 210 7.39 -19.79 16.05
C ASN A 210 7.62 -20.50 17.40
N ASN A 211 7.74 -19.71 18.48
CA ASN A 211 8.06 -20.22 19.82
C ASN A 211 6.90 -20.97 20.51
N ASN A 212 5.72 -21.07 19.90
CA ASN A 212 4.62 -21.91 20.40
C ASN A 212 4.78 -23.39 20.00
N HIS A 213 5.72 -23.71 19.10
CA HIS A 213 5.93 -25.06 18.57
C HIS A 213 7.24 -25.65 19.09
N PRO A 214 7.22 -26.64 19.99
CA PRO A 214 8.43 -27.34 20.37
C PRO A 214 9.11 -28.00 19.15
N PRO A 215 10.45 -27.96 19.04
CA PRO A 215 11.41 -27.49 20.05
C PRO A 215 11.79 -26.00 19.94
N LEU A 216 11.08 -25.22 19.12
CA LEU A 216 11.36 -23.80 18.92
C LEU A 216 10.94 -22.93 20.11
N ASP A 217 10.24 -23.48 21.10
CA ASP A 217 10.01 -22.83 22.39
C ASP A 217 11.33 -22.61 23.16
N ASN A 218 12.36 -23.44 22.90
CA ASN A 218 13.68 -23.29 23.48
C ASN A 218 14.56 -22.28 22.72
N GLU A 219 14.95 -21.20 23.40
CA GLU A 219 15.81 -20.14 22.82
C GLU A 219 17.14 -20.65 22.27
N LYS A 220 17.78 -21.63 22.93
CA LYS A 220 19.05 -22.21 22.44
C LYS A 220 18.87 -22.93 21.11
N VAL A 221 17.72 -23.54 20.87
CA VAL A 221 17.41 -24.19 19.58
C VAL A 221 17.30 -23.14 18.48
N ARG A 222 16.63 -22.02 18.74
CA ARG A 222 16.51 -20.91 17.77
C ARG A 222 17.87 -20.27 17.48
N GLN A 223 18.69 -20.03 18.51
CA GLN A 223 20.08 -19.55 18.34
C GLN A 223 20.94 -20.53 17.54
N ALA A 224 20.80 -21.85 17.78
CA ALA A 224 21.49 -22.86 16.99
C ALA A 224 21.07 -22.83 15.52
N ILE A 225 19.76 -22.67 15.23
CA ILE A 225 19.26 -22.49 13.86
C ILE A 225 19.88 -21.25 13.24
N ALA A 226 19.93 -20.11 13.92
CA ALA A 226 20.55 -18.89 13.40
C ALA A 226 22.01 -19.06 13.00
N MET A 227 22.80 -19.79 13.80
CA MET A 227 24.21 -20.11 13.50
C MET A 227 24.36 -21.18 12.41
N ALA A 228 23.35 -21.99 12.16
CA ALA A 228 23.38 -23.04 11.14
C ALA A 228 23.11 -22.52 9.72
N ILE A 229 22.72 -21.24 9.55
CA ILE A 229 22.41 -20.65 8.25
C ILE A 229 23.53 -19.71 7.77
N ASP A 230 24.22 -20.12 6.71
CA ASP A 230 25.10 -19.33 5.85
C ASP A 230 24.27 -18.37 5.00
N ARG A 231 24.00 -17.20 5.58
CA ARG A 231 23.23 -16.12 4.96
C ARG A 231 23.98 -15.46 3.79
N GLU A 232 25.31 -15.38 3.87
CA GLU A 232 26.13 -14.82 2.80
C GLU A 232 25.98 -15.64 1.51
N ARG A 233 26.02 -16.98 1.64
CA ARG A 233 25.78 -17.89 0.53
C ARG A 233 24.39 -17.75 -0.06
N LEU A 234 23.36 -17.60 0.77
CA LEU A 234 21.98 -17.40 0.30
C LEU A 234 21.87 -16.13 -0.57
N VAL A 235 22.39 -15.01 -0.07
CA VAL A 235 22.36 -13.73 -0.79
C VAL A 235 23.17 -13.83 -2.08
N LYS A 236 24.39 -14.36 -2.02
CA LYS A 236 25.25 -14.50 -3.19
C LYS A 236 24.64 -15.34 -4.33
N ASN A 237 23.96 -16.44 -3.98
CA ASN A 237 23.50 -17.41 -4.97
C ASN A 237 22.09 -17.12 -5.49
N PHE A 238 21.23 -16.49 -4.69
CA PHE A 238 19.80 -16.40 -4.99
C PHE A 238 19.25 -14.98 -5.10
N TYR A 239 20.06 -13.95 -4.83
CA TYR A 239 19.62 -12.56 -4.86
C TYR A 239 20.33 -11.74 -5.95
N PRO A 240 19.67 -10.68 -6.47
CA PRO A 240 20.30 -9.71 -7.36
C PRO A 240 21.56 -9.09 -6.75
N ALA A 241 22.51 -8.75 -7.62
CA ALA A 241 23.57 -7.82 -7.28
C ALA A 241 22.99 -6.52 -6.68
N GLY A 242 23.60 -6.04 -5.59
CA GLY A 242 23.11 -4.91 -4.81
C GLY A 242 22.23 -5.30 -3.61
N SER A 243 21.77 -6.55 -3.53
CA SER A 243 21.11 -7.06 -2.32
C SER A 243 22.11 -7.19 -1.17
N MET A 244 21.62 -7.05 0.05
CA MET A 244 22.45 -7.03 1.26
C MET A 244 22.10 -8.21 2.17
N VAL A 245 23.10 -8.80 2.81
CA VAL A 245 22.87 -9.69 3.96
C VAL A 245 22.31 -8.85 5.09
N ALA A 246 21.16 -9.26 5.63
CA ALA A 246 20.50 -8.51 6.69
C ALA A 246 21.11 -8.86 8.04
N GLU A 247 21.53 -7.84 8.80
CA GLU A 247 22.06 -8.01 10.17
C GLU A 247 21.01 -7.77 11.25
N GLN A 248 19.90 -7.11 10.90
CA GLN A 248 18.81 -6.74 11.78
C GLN A 248 17.47 -6.91 11.03
N PHE A 249 16.37 -6.96 11.78
CA PHE A 249 15.03 -7.02 11.18
C PHE A 249 14.70 -5.73 10.43
N VAL A 250 15.05 -4.58 11.03
CA VAL A 250 14.83 -3.27 10.43
C VAL A 250 15.91 -2.97 9.36
N PRO A 251 15.55 -2.36 8.21
CA PRO A 251 16.52 -1.94 7.20
C PRO A 251 17.43 -0.79 7.69
N PRO A 252 18.68 -0.71 7.21
CA PRO A 252 19.67 0.31 7.62
C PRO A 252 19.30 1.74 7.28
N ALA A 253 18.37 1.94 6.34
CA ALA A 253 17.88 3.26 5.95
C ALA A 253 16.91 3.88 6.98
N LEU A 254 16.37 3.10 7.93
CA LEU A 254 15.42 3.62 8.92
C LEU A 254 16.13 4.13 10.17
N LYS A 255 16.06 5.44 10.38
CA LYS A 255 16.65 6.15 11.51
C LYS A 255 15.63 7.17 12.05
N PRO A 256 15.21 7.08 13.33
CA PRO A 256 15.65 6.10 14.33
C PRO A 256 15.11 4.69 14.04
N GLY A 257 15.81 3.65 14.51
CA GLY A 257 15.40 2.25 14.34
C GLY A 257 16.56 1.27 14.25
N TYR A 258 17.43 1.48 13.26
CA TYR A 258 18.59 0.62 13.02
C TYR A 258 19.72 0.90 14.02
N THR A 259 20.34 -0.14 14.57
CA THR A 259 21.46 -0.02 15.51
C THR A 259 22.80 -0.11 14.79
N GLU A 260 23.58 0.97 14.83
CA GLU A 260 24.90 0.99 14.18
C GLU A 260 25.87 0.00 14.83
N GLY A 261 26.53 -0.83 14.01
CA GLY A 261 27.55 -1.78 14.46
C GLY A 261 27.04 -3.09 15.06
N LEU A 262 25.73 -3.25 15.29
CA LEU A 262 25.16 -4.54 15.69
C LEU A 262 25.23 -5.54 14.53
N LYS A 263 25.87 -6.68 14.78
CA LYS A 263 25.96 -7.82 13.86
C LYS A 263 25.11 -8.98 14.33
N TRP A 264 24.53 -9.72 13.40
CA TRP A 264 23.85 -10.98 13.69
C TRP A 264 24.86 -12.10 14.00
N TYR A 265 24.36 -13.32 14.20
CA TYR A 265 25.20 -14.51 14.35
C TYR A 265 25.96 -14.85 13.08
N ASP A 266 27.25 -15.18 13.23
CA ASP A 266 28.08 -15.75 12.16
C ASP A 266 27.65 -17.20 11.88
N TYR A 267 27.88 -17.66 10.64
CA TYR A 267 27.69 -19.07 10.28
C TYR A 267 28.69 -19.95 11.03
N ASN A 268 28.17 -20.79 11.92
CA ASN A 268 28.94 -21.70 12.77
C ASN A 268 28.17 -23.00 13.06
N PRO A 269 28.18 -23.97 12.13
CA PRO A 269 27.46 -25.23 12.29
C PRO A 269 28.01 -26.12 13.43
N GLN A 270 29.27 -25.91 13.85
CA GLN A 270 29.84 -26.64 14.98
C GLN A 270 29.21 -26.17 16.31
N GLU A 271 29.11 -24.86 16.49
CA GLU A 271 28.46 -24.28 17.67
C GLU A 271 26.96 -24.56 17.68
N ALA A 272 26.31 -24.52 16.51
CA ALA A 272 24.90 -24.93 16.38
C ALA A 272 24.67 -26.36 16.89
N LYS A 273 25.51 -27.33 16.50
CA LYS A 273 25.45 -28.72 17.02
C LYS A 273 25.63 -28.79 18.53
N ARG A 274 26.55 -28.00 19.09
CA ARG A 274 26.80 -27.92 20.53
C ARG A 274 25.57 -27.42 21.28
N LEU A 275 24.97 -26.32 20.81
CA LEU A 275 23.74 -25.75 21.40
C LEU A 275 22.55 -26.69 21.28
N LEU A 276 22.39 -27.39 20.15
CA LEU A 276 21.34 -28.40 19.98
C LEU A 276 21.51 -29.55 20.98
N ALA A 277 22.74 -30.05 21.19
CA ALA A 277 23.01 -31.09 22.17
C ALA A 277 22.70 -30.62 23.61
N GLU A 278 23.11 -29.40 23.99
CA GLU A 278 22.77 -28.81 25.28
C GLU A 278 21.27 -28.63 25.49
N ALA A 279 20.54 -28.32 24.42
CA ALA A 279 19.10 -28.17 24.43
C ALA A 279 18.34 -29.51 24.47
N GLY A 280 19.04 -30.64 24.47
CA GLY A 280 18.46 -31.98 24.51
C GLY A 280 18.23 -32.63 23.15
N TYR A 281 18.79 -32.07 22.06
CA TYR A 281 18.63 -32.54 20.68
C TYR A 281 19.97 -32.93 20.02
N PRO A 282 20.80 -33.81 20.62
CA PRO A 282 22.11 -34.18 20.05
C PRO A 282 22.01 -34.91 18.69
N ASN A 283 20.84 -35.49 18.39
CA ASN A 283 20.53 -36.16 17.11
C ASN A 283 19.58 -35.34 16.22
N GLY A 284 19.37 -34.06 16.57
CA GLY A 284 18.42 -33.16 15.93
C GLY A 284 16.96 -33.61 16.06
N PHE A 285 16.11 -33.10 15.18
CA PHE A 285 14.66 -33.30 15.17
C PHE A 285 14.09 -33.06 13.78
N ASP A 286 12.82 -33.42 13.58
CA ASP A 286 12.08 -33.17 12.35
C ASP A 286 11.23 -31.91 12.51
N ILE A 287 11.19 -31.06 11.47
CA ILE A 287 10.39 -29.82 11.47
C ILE A 287 9.87 -29.51 10.07
N THR A 288 8.73 -28.82 9.96
CA THR A 288 8.21 -28.36 8.67
C THR A 288 8.67 -26.93 8.39
N LEU A 289 9.17 -26.67 7.18
CA LEU A 289 9.39 -25.31 6.66
C LEU A 289 8.30 -25.00 5.64
N SER A 290 7.45 -24.05 5.96
CA SER A 290 6.36 -23.60 5.09
C SER A 290 6.74 -22.35 4.30
N TYR A 291 6.28 -22.23 3.06
CA TYR A 291 6.41 -20.98 2.30
C TYR A 291 5.35 -20.87 1.22
N ARG A 292 5.16 -19.66 0.69
CA ARG A 292 4.35 -19.40 -0.51
C ARG A 292 5.27 -19.18 -1.71
N ASP A 293 4.95 -19.79 -2.85
CA ASP A 293 5.76 -19.68 -4.06
C ASP A 293 5.42 -18.40 -4.85
N VAL A 294 5.66 -17.25 -4.22
CA VAL A 294 5.39 -15.92 -4.78
C VAL A 294 6.67 -15.10 -4.75
N VAL A 295 7.10 -14.66 -5.94
CA VAL A 295 8.29 -13.81 -6.11
C VAL A 295 8.03 -12.43 -5.50
N ARG A 296 8.92 -11.98 -4.63
CA ARG A 296 8.90 -10.64 -4.01
C ARG A 296 10.30 -10.04 -4.05
N GLY A 297 10.40 -8.71 -4.01
CA GLY A 297 11.71 -8.01 -3.99
C GLY A 297 12.61 -8.48 -2.85
N TYR A 298 12.03 -8.79 -1.68
CA TYR A 298 12.75 -9.35 -0.55
C TYR A 298 13.09 -10.84 -0.70
N LEU A 299 12.39 -11.63 -1.53
CA LEU A 299 12.61 -13.08 -1.67
C LEU A 299 12.30 -13.51 -3.11
N PRO A 300 13.29 -13.41 -4.02
CA PRO A 300 13.07 -13.60 -5.46
C PRO A 300 13.06 -15.08 -5.91
N ARG A 301 13.55 -15.99 -5.07
CA ARG A 301 13.71 -17.43 -5.36
C ARG A 301 13.26 -18.30 -4.16
N PRO A 302 11.98 -18.20 -3.72
CA PRO A 302 11.53 -18.78 -2.45
C PRO A 302 11.78 -20.30 -2.35
N GLY A 303 11.48 -21.08 -3.39
CA GLY A 303 11.69 -22.52 -3.38
C GLY A 303 13.16 -22.95 -3.30
N GLN A 304 14.06 -22.24 -4.00
CA GLN A 304 15.50 -22.54 -3.97
C GLN A 304 16.12 -22.15 -2.62
N VAL A 305 15.71 -21.02 -2.04
CA VAL A 305 16.13 -20.60 -0.70
C VAL A 305 15.65 -21.61 0.36
N ALA A 306 14.41 -22.10 0.26
CA ALA A 306 13.89 -23.14 1.15
C ALA A 306 14.69 -24.45 1.09
N GLN A 307 15.06 -24.89 -0.12
CA GLN A 307 15.87 -26.10 -0.35
C GLN A 307 17.30 -25.94 0.19
N ASP A 308 17.92 -24.76 0.00
CA ASP A 308 19.26 -24.50 0.52
C ASP A 308 19.25 -24.48 2.06
N ILE A 309 18.27 -23.80 2.68
CA ILE A 309 18.08 -23.82 4.14
C ILE A 309 17.84 -25.24 4.65
N GLN A 310 17.02 -26.05 3.98
CA GLN A 310 16.82 -27.46 4.32
C GLN A 310 18.15 -28.23 4.29
N ALA A 311 18.99 -28.03 3.28
CA ALA A 311 20.29 -28.69 3.17
C ALA A 311 21.24 -28.27 4.30
N GLN A 312 21.32 -26.97 4.61
CA GLN A 312 22.15 -26.45 5.70
C GLN A 312 21.72 -26.98 7.07
N LEU A 313 20.42 -27.00 7.35
CA LEU A 313 19.88 -27.52 8.61
C LEU A 313 20.11 -29.03 8.77
N ALA A 314 20.12 -29.78 7.67
CA ALA A 314 20.46 -31.21 7.71
C ALA A 314 21.90 -31.46 8.20
N GLU A 315 22.85 -30.55 7.92
CA GLU A 315 24.24 -30.68 8.38
C GLU A 315 24.36 -30.65 9.91
N VAL A 316 23.41 -30.03 10.60
CA VAL A 316 23.32 -29.97 12.07
C VAL A 316 22.27 -30.95 12.65
N GLY A 317 21.74 -31.84 11.82
CA GLY A 317 20.82 -32.92 12.22
C GLY A 317 19.34 -32.56 12.20
N ILE A 318 18.98 -31.33 11.81
CA ILE A 318 17.58 -30.88 11.70
C ILE A 318 17.03 -31.32 10.34
N ARG A 319 16.02 -32.19 10.36
CA ARG A 319 15.39 -32.76 9.15
C ARG A 319 14.16 -31.94 8.79
N VAL A 320 14.32 -31.11 7.77
CA VAL A 320 13.25 -30.20 7.33
C VAL A 320 12.35 -30.88 6.30
N LYS A 321 11.04 -30.82 6.48
CA LYS A 321 10.02 -31.11 5.46
C LYS A 321 9.52 -29.80 4.85
N ILE A 322 9.74 -29.61 3.55
CA ILE A 322 9.26 -28.42 2.84
C ILE A 322 7.75 -28.55 2.55
N LYS A 323 6.99 -27.49 2.83
CA LYS A 323 5.53 -27.39 2.58
C LYS A 323 5.25 -26.10 1.81
N VAL A 324 4.89 -26.23 0.54
CA VAL A 324 4.40 -25.08 -0.26
C VAL A 324 2.92 -24.86 0.02
N MET A 325 2.52 -23.61 0.20
CA MET A 325 1.14 -23.21 0.47
C MET A 325 0.65 -22.16 -0.53
N GLU A 326 -0.67 -22.12 -0.73
CA GLU A 326 -1.34 -21.01 -1.43
C GLU A 326 -1.12 -19.71 -0.64
N SER A 327 -0.97 -18.57 -1.32
CA SER A 327 -0.51 -17.31 -0.72
C SER A 327 -1.43 -16.80 0.38
N GLY A 328 -2.75 -16.74 0.16
CA GLY A 328 -3.70 -16.26 1.16
C GLY A 328 -3.74 -17.19 2.36
N ALA A 329 -3.92 -18.49 2.12
CA ALA A 329 -3.95 -19.49 3.19
C ALA A 329 -2.65 -19.56 4.00
N PHE A 330 -1.49 -19.29 3.37
CA PHE A 330 -0.20 -19.20 4.04
C PHE A 330 -0.14 -18.02 5.00
N LEU A 331 -0.52 -16.82 4.55
CA LEU A 331 -0.46 -15.61 5.37
C LEU A 331 -1.40 -15.73 6.58
N ASP A 332 -2.62 -16.22 6.37
CA ASP A 332 -3.59 -16.47 7.45
C ASP A 332 -3.04 -17.50 8.47
N SER A 333 -2.42 -18.58 7.99
CA SER A 333 -1.84 -19.62 8.84
C SER A 333 -0.65 -19.10 9.65
N VAL A 334 0.22 -18.29 9.04
CA VAL A 334 1.36 -17.66 9.72
C VAL A 334 0.88 -16.67 10.76
N ALA A 335 -0.01 -15.73 10.41
CA ALA A 335 -0.53 -14.74 11.35
C ALA A 335 -1.25 -15.38 12.56
N ALA A 336 -1.94 -16.51 12.34
CA ALA A 336 -2.56 -17.29 13.41
C ALA A 336 -1.57 -18.12 14.25
N GLY A 337 -0.28 -18.15 13.89
CA GLY A 337 0.77 -18.86 14.60
C GLY A 337 0.76 -20.38 14.40
N ASN A 338 0.23 -20.87 13.28
CA ASN A 338 0.08 -22.30 13.02
C ASN A 338 1.32 -22.94 12.35
N GLU A 339 2.18 -22.16 11.71
CA GLU A 339 3.37 -22.67 11.04
C GLU A 339 4.60 -22.60 11.97
N PRO A 340 5.30 -23.73 12.21
CA PRO A 340 6.43 -23.77 13.16
C PRO A 340 7.65 -23.02 12.63
N MET A 341 8.04 -23.28 11.38
CA MET A 341 9.14 -22.60 10.69
C MET A 341 8.69 -22.25 9.28
N TYR A 342 9.00 -21.04 8.82
CA TYR A 342 8.51 -20.57 7.52
C TYR A 342 9.39 -19.49 6.91
N LEU A 343 9.33 -19.35 5.58
CA LEU A 343 9.97 -18.24 4.86
C LEU A 343 8.95 -17.16 4.53
N LEU A 344 9.28 -15.92 4.91
CA LEU A 344 8.47 -14.75 4.62
C LEU A 344 9.36 -13.51 4.54
N GLY A 345 8.74 -12.35 4.34
CA GLY A 345 9.42 -11.08 4.35
C GLY A 345 8.44 -9.93 4.41
N TRP A 346 8.98 -8.74 4.61
CA TRP A 346 8.22 -7.49 4.74
C TRP A 346 8.81 -6.44 3.81
N LEU A 347 7.94 -5.60 3.24
CA LEU A 347 8.31 -4.36 2.55
C LEU A 347 7.70 -3.23 3.35
N ALA A 348 8.45 -2.16 3.58
CA ALA A 348 7.98 -1.02 4.34
C ALA A 348 6.70 -0.42 3.72
N ASP A 349 5.66 -0.24 4.52
CA ASP A 349 4.47 0.52 4.12
C ASP A 349 4.69 2.03 4.31
N TYR A 350 5.47 2.38 5.35
CA TYR A 350 5.89 3.74 5.66
C TYR A 350 7.30 3.73 6.28
N PRO A 351 8.08 4.82 6.12
CA PRO A 351 9.51 4.84 6.41
C PRO A 351 9.83 5.14 7.88
N ASP A 352 9.25 4.40 8.82
CA ASP A 352 9.56 4.50 10.25
C ASP A 352 9.69 3.10 10.87
N ALA A 353 10.55 2.97 11.88
CA ALA A 353 10.84 1.68 12.50
C ALA A 353 9.63 1.02 13.16
N THR A 354 8.60 1.78 13.54
CA THR A 354 7.33 1.22 14.03
C THR A 354 6.66 0.29 13.02
N ASN A 355 6.85 0.51 11.71
CA ASN A 355 6.33 -0.39 10.67
C ASN A 355 6.99 -1.78 10.69
N PHE A 356 8.20 -1.88 11.23
CA PHE A 356 8.96 -3.13 11.33
C PHE A 356 8.85 -3.78 12.71
N TYR A 357 8.69 -2.99 13.78
CA TYR A 357 8.67 -3.53 15.13
C TYR A 357 7.26 -3.80 15.65
N ASP A 358 6.38 -2.80 15.59
CA ASP A 358 5.09 -2.82 16.29
C ASP A 358 4.19 -3.93 15.71
N TYR A 359 4.06 -3.97 14.38
CA TYR A 359 3.25 -4.97 13.69
C TYR A 359 3.75 -6.41 13.89
N HIS A 360 5.06 -6.62 13.95
CA HIS A 360 5.65 -7.96 13.94
C HIS A 360 5.99 -8.53 15.33
N PHE A 361 6.24 -7.67 16.32
CA PHE A 361 6.73 -8.09 17.64
C PHE A 361 5.93 -7.53 18.81
N ALA A 362 4.99 -6.60 18.59
CA ALA A 362 4.17 -6.01 19.65
C ALA A 362 2.65 -6.04 19.40
N ASN A 363 2.22 -6.68 18.30
CA ASN A 363 0.81 -6.85 17.95
C ASN A 363 0.29 -8.21 18.47
N GLU A 364 -0.64 -8.16 19.42
CA GLU A 364 -1.22 -9.36 20.04
C GLU A 364 -2.15 -10.14 19.08
N ALA A 365 -2.64 -9.50 18.02
CA ALA A 365 -3.44 -10.15 16.99
C ALA A 365 -2.58 -10.91 15.95
N ASN A 366 -1.26 -10.71 15.94
CA ASN A 366 -0.34 -11.38 15.03
C ASN A 366 0.61 -12.30 15.81
N LEU A 367 0.38 -13.60 15.70
CA LEU A 367 1.15 -14.65 16.39
C LEU A 367 2.19 -15.32 15.48
N GLN A 368 2.67 -14.62 14.44
CA GLN A 368 3.62 -15.18 13.48
C GLN A 368 4.89 -15.75 14.12
N PHE A 369 5.36 -15.20 15.24
CA PHE A 369 6.53 -15.72 15.98
C PHE A 369 6.13 -16.46 17.28
N GLY A 370 4.84 -16.68 17.49
CA GLY A 370 4.27 -17.30 18.68
C GLY A 370 3.95 -16.28 19.78
N LYS A 371 4.10 -16.68 21.05
CA LYS A 371 3.93 -15.78 22.20
C LYS A 371 4.92 -14.64 22.13
N LEU A 372 4.43 -13.41 22.32
CA LEU A 372 5.27 -12.22 22.35
C LEU A 372 6.26 -12.27 23.54
N PHE A 373 7.45 -11.70 23.33
CA PHE A 373 8.49 -11.59 24.37
C PHE A 373 8.24 -10.31 25.19
N PRO A 374 7.90 -10.39 26.50
CA PRO A 374 7.45 -9.23 27.25
C PRO A 374 8.46 -8.08 27.33
N ASP A 375 9.75 -8.41 27.46
CA ASP A 375 10.87 -7.46 27.47
C ASP A 375 11.04 -6.75 26.11
N LEU A 376 10.90 -7.49 25.01
CA LEU A 376 10.89 -6.90 23.66
C LEU A 376 9.69 -5.96 23.47
N VAL A 377 8.49 -6.39 23.86
CA VAL A 377 7.25 -5.63 23.73
C VAL A 377 7.32 -4.33 24.55
N GLU A 378 7.88 -4.38 25.76
CA GLU A 378 8.05 -3.21 26.63
C GLU A 378 8.90 -2.13 25.94
N GLU A 379 10.05 -2.51 25.38
CA GLU A 379 10.96 -1.59 24.69
C GLU A 379 10.34 -1.01 23.40
N ILE A 380 9.63 -1.83 22.61
CA ILE A 380 8.92 -1.37 21.41
C ILE A 380 7.84 -0.35 21.79
N ARG A 381 6.99 -0.68 22.77
CA ARG A 381 5.90 0.22 23.22
C ARG A 381 6.46 1.51 23.85
N ALA A 382 7.61 1.45 24.51
CA ALA A 382 8.29 2.64 25.02
C ALA A 382 8.79 3.53 23.87
N ALA A 383 9.46 2.95 22.86
CA ALA A 383 9.94 3.69 21.70
C ALA A 383 8.80 4.33 20.89
N ALA A 384 7.68 3.63 20.70
CA ALA A 384 6.55 4.11 19.90
C ALA A 384 5.86 5.34 20.51
N ARG A 385 5.99 5.56 21.83
CA ARG A 385 5.29 6.62 22.59
C ARG A 385 6.17 7.84 22.89
N LEU A 386 7.35 7.93 22.29
CA LEU A 386 8.29 9.05 22.49
C LEU A 386 8.35 9.92 21.24
N SER A 387 8.38 11.23 21.43
CA SER A 387 8.52 12.20 20.34
C SER A 387 9.99 12.49 19.96
N ASP A 388 10.93 12.30 20.88
CA ASP A 388 12.37 12.58 20.66
C ASP A 388 13.07 11.42 19.92
N PRO A 389 13.63 11.64 18.71
CA PRO A 389 14.26 10.57 17.93
C PRO A 389 15.45 9.89 18.62
N ALA A 390 16.24 10.61 19.42
CA ALA A 390 17.40 10.02 20.10
C ALA A 390 16.96 9.15 21.29
N ALA A 391 15.89 9.51 21.97
CA ALA A 391 15.27 8.69 23.01
C ALA A 391 14.66 7.41 22.40
N ARG A 392 13.96 7.52 21.27
CA ARG A 392 13.46 6.36 20.50
C ARG A 392 14.59 5.41 20.11
N GLN A 393 15.69 5.94 19.56
CA GLN A 393 16.82 5.13 19.14
C GLN A 393 17.41 4.28 20.28
N LYS A 394 17.51 4.81 21.50
CA LYS A 394 18.01 4.06 22.66
C LYS A 394 17.16 2.81 22.95
N HIS A 395 15.84 2.94 22.86
CA HIS A 395 14.94 1.80 22.99
C HIS A 395 15.10 0.84 21.81
N TYR A 396 15.20 1.34 20.58
CA TYR A 396 15.42 0.49 19.40
C TYR A 396 16.75 -0.26 19.44
N ASP A 397 17.79 0.31 20.04
CA ASP A 397 19.05 -0.41 20.28
C ASP A 397 18.84 -1.63 21.18
N LYS A 398 18.01 -1.49 22.21
CA LYS A 398 17.65 -2.62 23.07
C LYS A 398 16.73 -3.62 22.35
N VAL A 399 15.77 -3.16 21.55
CA VAL A 399 14.90 -4.00 20.71
C VAL A 399 15.73 -4.89 19.80
N ASN A 400 16.72 -4.33 19.09
CA ASN A 400 17.53 -5.12 18.16
C ASN A 400 18.41 -6.16 18.88
N GLU A 401 18.97 -5.83 20.04
CA GLU A 401 19.70 -6.80 20.87
C GLU A 401 18.79 -7.92 21.40
N LEU A 402 17.55 -7.60 21.79
CA LEU A 402 16.57 -8.59 22.22
C LEU A 402 16.08 -9.49 21.07
N ILE A 403 15.87 -8.94 19.86
CA ILE A 403 15.55 -9.74 18.67
C ILE A 403 16.72 -10.70 18.37
N LYS A 404 17.96 -10.22 18.46
CA LYS A 404 19.14 -11.09 18.32
C LYS A 404 19.21 -12.16 19.40
N GLN A 405 18.95 -11.83 20.66
CA GLN A 405 18.97 -12.79 21.76
C GLN A 405 17.89 -13.87 21.59
N HIS A 406 16.64 -13.46 21.40
CA HIS A 406 15.51 -14.37 21.37
C HIS A 406 15.39 -15.15 20.05
N VAL A 407 15.93 -14.63 18.95
CA VAL A 407 15.84 -15.22 17.61
C VAL A 407 14.40 -15.64 17.25
N PRO A 408 13.41 -14.71 17.26
CA PRO A 408 12.07 -15.00 16.73
C PRO A 408 12.11 -15.28 15.21
N MET A 409 13.13 -14.76 14.54
CA MET A 409 13.43 -15.03 13.15
C MET A 409 14.95 -14.97 12.90
N VAL A 410 15.39 -15.54 11.78
CA VAL A 410 16.74 -15.32 11.23
C VAL A 410 16.64 -14.31 10.07
N PRO A 411 17.27 -13.13 10.15
CA PRO A 411 17.27 -12.16 9.07
C PRO A 411 18.14 -12.70 7.94
N LEU A 412 17.62 -12.72 6.72
CA LEU A 412 18.32 -13.29 5.57
C LEU A 412 18.89 -12.19 4.69
N ALA A 413 18.02 -11.30 4.18
CA ALA A 413 18.43 -10.34 3.18
C ALA A 413 17.54 -9.08 3.13
N HIS A 414 18.14 -7.96 2.73
CA HIS A 414 17.44 -6.83 2.16
C HIS A 414 17.58 -6.93 0.64
N GLY A 415 16.50 -7.33 -0.04
CA GLY A 415 16.52 -7.67 -1.47
C GLY A 415 16.31 -6.44 -2.36
N VAL A 416 17.10 -6.35 -3.43
CA VAL A 416 16.92 -5.28 -4.42
C VAL A 416 15.75 -5.59 -5.35
N ALA A 417 14.95 -4.56 -5.63
CA ALA A 417 13.93 -4.57 -6.67
C ALA A 417 14.12 -3.37 -7.61
N ALA A 418 13.42 -3.36 -8.74
CA ALA A 418 13.48 -2.27 -9.68
C ALA A 418 12.17 -2.11 -10.46
N ALA A 419 12.00 -0.94 -11.07
CA ALA A 419 11.10 -0.75 -12.21
C ALA A 419 11.93 -0.45 -13.45
N ALA A 420 11.44 -0.84 -14.63
CA ALA A 420 12.06 -0.46 -15.90
C ALA A 420 11.05 0.26 -16.77
N PHE A 421 11.51 1.24 -17.53
CA PHE A 421 10.69 2.02 -18.46
C PHE A 421 11.39 2.15 -19.80
N LYS A 422 10.64 2.50 -20.84
CA LYS A 422 11.25 3.00 -22.08
C LYS A 422 12.00 4.29 -21.77
N ALA A 423 13.17 4.49 -22.35
CA ALA A 423 14.00 5.69 -22.21
C ALA A 423 13.27 6.97 -22.67
N THR A 424 12.24 6.83 -23.51
CA THR A 424 11.41 7.95 -23.97
C THR A 424 10.44 8.46 -22.89
N VAL A 425 10.15 7.69 -21.84
CA VAL A 425 9.24 8.09 -20.76
C VAL A 425 9.95 9.10 -19.85
N LYS A 426 9.53 10.36 -19.90
CA LYS A 426 10.06 11.42 -19.05
C LYS A 426 9.35 11.43 -17.70
N GLY A 427 10.09 11.73 -16.63
CA GLY A 427 9.53 11.71 -15.27
C GLY A 427 9.33 10.30 -14.70
N ALA A 428 9.82 9.26 -15.39
CA ALA A 428 9.86 7.91 -14.85
C ALA A 428 10.65 7.86 -13.54
N HIS A 429 10.19 7.02 -12.62
CA HIS A 429 10.75 6.84 -11.28
C HIS A 429 10.28 5.50 -10.71
N ALA A 430 10.97 5.02 -9.68
CA ALA A 430 10.53 3.91 -8.85
C ALA A 430 10.50 4.38 -7.39
N SER A 431 9.46 3.99 -6.65
CA SER A 431 9.38 4.32 -5.24
C SER A 431 9.91 3.17 -4.38
N PRO A 432 10.67 3.44 -3.30
CA PRO A 432 10.96 2.44 -2.27
C PRO A 432 9.73 1.78 -1.64
N LEU A 433 8.57 2.46 -1.67
CA LEU A 433 7.28 2.01 -1.11
C LEU A 433 6.34 1.42 -2.18
N ASN A 434 6.81 1.19 -3.42
CA ASN A 434 6.00 0.70 -4.55
C ASN A 434 4.78 1.58 -4.93
N ASN A 435 4.79 2.87 -4.58
CA ASN A 435 3.73 3.84 -4.89
C ASN A 435 4.09 4.77 -6.05
N GLU A 436 4.39 4.20 -7.22
CA GLU A 436 4.69 4.99 -8.43
C GLU A 436 3.55 5.95 -8.83
N ARG A 437 3.87 7.22 -9.07
CA ARG A 437 2.92 8.24 -9.50
C ARG A 437 2.91 8.38 -11.02
N PHE A 438 1.96 7.75 -11.70
CA PHE A 438 1.93 7.75 -13.17
C PHE A 438 1.44 9.07 -13.77
N SER A 439 0.78 9.93 -13.00
CA SER A 439 0.28 11.23 -13.47
C SER A 439 1.40 12.18 -13.93
N VAL A 440 2.60 12.06 -13.35
CA VAL A 440 3.76 12.91 -13.69
C VAL A 440 4.63 12.33 -14.81
N MET A 441 4.32 11.13 -15.30
CA MET A 441 5.11 10.45 -16.34
C MET A 441 4.58 10.77 -17.73
N ASP A 442 5.44 11.31 -18.60
CA ASP A 442 5.13 11.64 -19.99
C ASP A 442 5.72 10.57 -20.94
N PRO A 443 4.90 9.67 -21.52
CA PRO A 443 5.37 8.70 -22.50
C PRO A 443 5.58 9.27 -23.91
N GLY A 444 5.33 10.57 -24.13
CA GLY A 444 5.36 11.22 -25.44
C GLY A 444 4.14 10.92 -26.32
N LYS A 445 3.08 10.35 -25.73
CA LYS A 445 1.80 9.97 -26.36
C LYS A 445 0.66 10.09 -25.35
N ASP A 446 -0.58 9.98 -25.83
CA ASP A 446 -1.78 10.12 -24.97
C ASP A 446 -1.99 8.93 -24.00
N GLU A 447 -1.36 7.79 -24.25
CA GLU A 447 -1.53 6.56 -23.46
C GLU A 447 -0.21 6.12 -22.82
N LEU A 448 -0.22 5.90 -21.50
CA LEU A 448 0.84 5.24 -20.76
C LEU A 448 0.39 3.82 -20.39
N VAL A 449 1.16 2.81 -20.80
CA VAL A 449 0.86 1.40 -20.47
C VAL A 449 1.88 0.88 -19.46
N TRP A 450 1.40 0.50 -18.28
CA TRP A 450 2.18 -0.08 -17.20
C TRP A 450 1.88 -1.57 -17.04
N MET A 451 2.90 -2.40 -16.81
CA MET A 451 2.74 -3.85 -16.59
C MET A 451 3.30 -4.30 -15.25
N GLN A 452 2.46 -4.86 -14.38
CA GLN A 452 2.85 -5.34 -13.05
C GLN A 452 2.73 -6.87 -12.91
N ASN A 453 3.04 -7.38 -11.71
CA ASN A 453 3.14 -8.83 -11.47
C ASN A 453 1.78 -9.54 -11.50
N ALA A 454 0.72 -8.87 -11.05
CA ALA A 454 -0.59 -9.45 -10.87
C ALA A 454 -1.72 -8.42 -11.03
N GLU A 455 -2.93 -8.94 -11.23
CA GLU A 455 -4.16 -8.17 -11.18
C GLU A 455 -4.40 -7.64 -9.76
N PRO A 456 -4.83 -6.37 -9.58
CA PRO A 456 -5.35 -5.88 -8.31
C PRO A 456 -6.47 -6.76 -7.76
N ILE A 457 -6.53 -6.97 -6.43
CA ILE A 457 -7.60 -7.76 -5.81
C ILE A 457 -8.92 -6.98 -5.86
N ALA A 458 -8.86 -5.71 -5.45
CA ALA A 458 -9.96 -4.77 -5.48
C ALA A 458 -9.44 -3.35 -5.83
N LEU A 459 -10.32 -2.36 -5.76
CA LEU A 459 -9.96 -0.94 -5.96
C LEU A 459 -10.46 -0.05 -4.81
N TRP A 460 -10.71 -0.64 -3.64
CA TRP A 460 -10.93 0.13 -2.41
C TRP A 460 -9.72 -0.02 -1.49
N CYS A 461 -8.89 1.03 -1.42
CA CYS A 461 -7.58 0.97 -0.76
C CYS A 461 -7.66 0.53 0.72
N ALA A 462 -8.70 0.96 1.43
CA ALA A 462 -8.80 0.80 2.88
C ALA A 462 -8.86 -0.66 3.35
N ASP A 463 -9.24 -1.57 2.46
CA ASP A 463 -9.54 -2.96 2.79
C ASP A 463 -8.54 -3.96 2.17
N GLU A 464 -7.45 -3.46 1.57
CA GLU A 464 -6.50 -4.26 0.81
C GLU A 464 -5.11 -4.28 1.45
N THR A 465 -4.36 -5.35 1.18
CA THR A 465 -3.05 -5.61 1.81
C THR A 465 -1.89 -5.88 0.84
N ASP A 466 -2.15 -5.74 -0.47
CA ASP A 466 -1.15 -6.00 -1.51
C ASP A 466 -0.73 -4.76 -2.29
N GLY A 467 0.51 -4.76 -2.75
CA GLY A 467 1.12 -3.61 -3.44
C GLY A 467 0.58 -3.39 -4.85
N GLU A 468 0.19 -4.46 -5.55
CA GLU A 468 -0.41 -4.38 -6.89
C GLU A 468 -1.73 -3.63 -6.87
N THR A 469 -2.55 -3.85 -5.84
CA THR A 469 -3.76 -3.07 -5.58
C THR A 469 -3.44 -1.64 -5.20
N PHE A 470 -2.56 -1.41 -4.22
CA PHE A 470 -2.23 -0.03 -3.80
C PHE A 470 -1.73 0.84 -4.94
N ARG A 471 -0.87 0.30 -5.82
CA ARG A 471 -0.35 1.06 -6.96
C ARG A 471 -1.44 1.52 -7.92
N ALA A 472 -2.47 0.70 -8.15
CA ALA A 472 -3.63 1.07 -8.96
C ALA A 472 -4.53 2.08 -8.22
N CYS A 473 -4.80 1.80 -6.95
CA CYS A 473 -5.63 2.57 -6.04
C CYS A 473 -5.18 4.04 -5.87
N ILE A 474 -3.88 4.30 -5.67
CA ILE A 474 -3.35 5.66 -5.47
C ILE A 474 -3.47 6.56 -6.72
N GLN A 475 -3.84 5.99 -7.87
CA GLN A 475 -4.15 6.79 -9.06
C GLN A 475 -5.55 7.41 -8.98
N VAL A 476 -6.41 6.83 -8.13
CA VAL A 476 -7.84 7.14 -7.99
C VAL A 476 -8.11 7.86 -6.67
N TYR A 477 -7.51 7.41 -5.58
CA TYR A 477 -7.74 7.94 -4.23
C TYR A 477 -6.48 8.60 -3.68
N GLU A 478 -6.66 9.64 -2.85
CA GLU A 478 -5.55 10.36 -2.21
C GLU A 478 -5.75 10.41 -0.69
N PRO A 479 -4.68 10.28 0.11
CA PRO A 479 -4.71 10.49 1.56
C PRO A 479 -4.59 11.97 1.94
N LEU A 480 -4.64 12.27 3.25
CA LEU A 480 -4.40 13.62 3.77
C LEU A 480 -3.00 14.13 3.40
N LEU A 481 -2.01 13.26 3.54
CA LEU A 481 -0.63 13.48 3.14
C LEU A 481 -0.25 12.43 2.10
N ASP A 482 0.93 12.54 1.52
CA ASP A 482 1.42 11.56 0.54
C ASP A 482 2.95 11.54 0.59
N TYR A 483 3.56 10.69 -0.21
CA TYR A 483 5.00 10.59 -0.35
C TYR A 483 5.48 11.31 -1.60
N LYS A 484 6.64 11.97 -1.49
CA LYS A 484 7.31 12.59 -2.61
C LYS A 484 7.52 11.59 -3.74
N VAL A 485 7.34 12.04 -4.98
CA VAL A 485 7.57 11.24 -6.19
C VAL A 485 8.91 10.52 -6.14
N GLY A 486 8.88 9.18 -6.19
CA GLY A 486 10.07 8.31 -6.16
C GLY A 486 10.82 8.27 -4.82
N GLY A 487 10.24 8.80 -3.74
CA GLY A 487 10.87 8.88 -2.43
C GLY A 487 9.94 8.51 -1.29
N VAL A 488 10.43 8.72 -0.07
CA VAL A 488 9.71 8.39 1.19
C VAL A 488 9.44 9.62 2.07
N GLU A 489 9.84 10.80 1.60
CA GLU A 489 9.58 12.07 2.29
C GLU A 489 8.08 12.36 2.26
N VAL A 490 7.47 12.59 3.43
CA VAL A 490 6.05 12.95 3.54
C VAL A 490 5.85 14.38 3.05
N VAL A 491 4.85 14.59 2.20
CA VAL A 491 4.48 15.86 1.59
C VAL A 491 2.97 16.12 1.68
N PRO A 492 2.52 17.38 1.62
CA PRO A 492 1.09 17.71 1.59
C PRO A 492 0.36 17.07 0.40
N ALA A 493 -0.86 16.57 0.64
CA ALA A 493 -1.77 16.04 -0.38
C ALA A 493 -3.15 16.70 -0.23
N LEU A 494 -4.20 15.98 0.19
CA LEU A 494 -5.52 16.60 0.42
C LEU A 494 -5.52 17.63 1.54
N ALA A 495 -4.65 17.47 2.53
CA ALA A 495 -4.29 18.52 3.47
C ALA A 495 -3.18 19.40 2.88
N GLU A 496 -3.40 20.71 2.82
CA GLU A 496 -2.36 21.66 2.37
C GLU A 496 -1.28 21.90 3.43
N ARG A 497 -1.61 21.71 4.70
CA ARG A 497 -0.72 21.80 5.86
C ARG A 497 -1.32 21.07 7.06
N TYR A 498 -0.47 20.80 8.05
CA TYR A 498 -0.89 20.26 9.35
C TYR A 498 -0.04 20.87 10.46
N GLU A 499 -0.56 20.79 11.70
CA GLU A 499 0.10 21.23 12.93
C GLU A 499 -0.03 20.14 13.98
N ALA A 500 1.02 19.95 14.78
CA ALA A 500 1.02 19.05 15.93
C ALA A 500 1.21 19.86 17.23
N ASN A 501 0.64 19.39 18.33
CA ASN A 501 1.05 19.88 19.65
C ASN A 501 2.46 19.35 20.02
N ALA A 502 3.08 19.92 21.05
CA ALA A 502 4.44 19.56 21.46
C ALA A 502 4.58 18.06 21.83
N ASP A 503 3.51 17.46 22.33
CA ASP A 503 3.49 16.06 22.76
C ASP A 503 3.17 15.08 21.62
N LEU A 504 2.90 15.55 20.39
CA LEU A 504 2.50 14.71 19.25
C LEU A 504 1.24 13.86 19.50
N THR A 505 0.34 14.33 20.36
CA THR A 505 -0.94 13.69 20.72
C THR A 505 -2.15 14.38 20.07
N VAL A 506 -1.97 15.56 19.49
CA VAL A 506 -3.02 16.29 18.78
C VAL A 506 -2.48 16.75 17.44
N TRP A 507 -3.13 16.32 16.36
CA TRP A 507 -2.79 16.66 14.98
C TRP A 507 -3.97 17.37 14.33
N THR A 508 -3.77 18.59 13.84
CA THR A 508 -4.78 19.37 13.13
C THR A 508 -4.38 19.51 11.67
N PHE A 509 -5.23 19.07 10.75
CA PHE A 509 -5.02 19.15 9.31
C PHE A 509 -5.98 20.17 8.70
N TYR A 510 -5.46 20.92 7.74
CA TYR A 510 -6.22 21.93 7.02
C TYR A 510 -6.34 21.48 5.58
N LEU A 511 -7.58 21.23 5.14
CA LEU A 511 -7.91 20.65 3.84
C LEU A 511 -7.86 21.71 2.74
N ARG A 512 -7.50 21.26 1.54
CA ARG A 512 -7.64 22.08 0.33
C ARG A 512 -9.12 22.31 0.03
N LYS A 513 -9.46 23.55 -0.30
CA LYS A 513 -10.81 23.94 -0.71
C LYS A 513 -11.03 23.63 -2.19
N GLY A 514 -12.26 23.32 -2.58
CA GLY A 514 -12.63 23.09 -3.98
C GLY A 514 -12.11 21.78 -4.59
N VAL A 515 -11.51 20.89 -3.79
CA VAL A 515 -11.19 19.53 -4.24
C VAL A 515 -12.48 18.76 -4.44
N LYS A 516 -12.58 18.03 -5.55
CA LYS A 516 -13.76 17.24 -5.88
C LYS A 516 -13.44 15.77 -5.99
N PHE A 517 -14.37 14.95 -5.50
CA PHE A 517 -14.43 13.55 -5.86
C PHE A 517 -14.82 13.38 -7.33
N HIS A 518 -14.58 12.18 -7.87
CA HIS A 518 -14.82 11.88 -9.29
C HIS A 518 -16.27 12.02 -9.72
N ASN A 519 -17.22 11.86 -8.79
CA ASN A 519 -18.65 12.10 -8.96
C ASN A 519 -19.07 13.59 -8.88
N GLY A 520 -18.14 14.48 -8.55
CA GLY A 520 -18.36 15.93 -8.46
C GLY A 520 -18.70 16.46 -7.06
N ALA A 521 -18.86 15.59 -6.04
CA ALA A 521 -18.98 16.00 -4.65
C ALA A 521 -17.71 16.76 -4.21
N GLU A 522 -17.87 17.79 -3.37
CA GLU A 522 -16.74 18.56 -2.83
C GLU A 522 -16.25 17.91 -1.54
N LEU A 523 -14.92 17.77 -1.43
CA LEU A 523 -14.26 17.25 -0.24
C LEU A 523 -14.45 18.19 0.95
N ASP A 524 -14.87 17.64 2.09
CA ASP A 524 -14.90 18.33 3.37
C ASP A 524 -14.35 17.49 4.54
N ALA A 525 -14.31 18.08 5.73
CA ALA A 525 -13.77 17.42 6.92
C ALA A 525 -14.60 16.21 7.39
N ASN A 526 -15.90 16.13 7.07
CA ASN A 526 -16.72 14.98 7.41
C ASN A 526 -16.35 13.74 6.60
N ASP A 527 -15.87 13.90 5.36
CA ASP A 527 -15.32 12.81 4.56
C ASP A 527 -14.14 12.15 5.24
N VAL A 528 -13.27 12.95 5.86
CA VAL A 528 -12.13 12.45 6.64
C VAL A 528 -12.60 11.71 7.88
N VAL A 529 -13.51 12.31 8.66
CA VAL A 529 -14.06 11.66 9.86
C VAL A 529 -14.74 10.33 9.50
N ALA A 530 -15.54 10.29 8.43
CA ALA A 530 -16.23 9.10 7.98
C ALA A 530 -15.28 8.01 7.48
N THR A 531 -14.25 8.38 6.72
CA THR A 531 -13.22 7.45 6.22
C THR A 531 -12.54 6.71 7.36
N PHE A 532 -12.05 7.46 8.37
CA PHE A 532 -11.37 6.86 9.50
C PHE A 532 -12.35 6.14 10.44
N LYS A 533 -13.56 6.67 10.64
CA LYS A 533 -14.59 6.02 11.47
C LYS A 533 -14.98 4.65 10.91
N ALA A 534 -15.14 4.52 9.60
CA ALA A 534 -15.48 3.24 8.97
C ALA A 534 -14.41 2.16 9.20
N GLN A 535 -13.14 2.54 9.36
CA GLN A 535 -12.06 1.61 9.73
C GLN A 535 -11.92 1.44 11.25
N TRP A 536 -12.20 2.48 12.03
CA TRP A 536 -11.95 2.53 13.47
C TRP A 536 -13.07 1.92 14.33
N ASP A 537 -14.33 2.24 14.04
CA ASP A 537 -15.47 1.84 14.87
C ASP A 537 -16.10 0.57 14.32
N ALA A 538 -15.92 -0.54 15.03
CA ALA A 538 -16.42 -1.85 14.64
C ALA A 538 -17.96 -1.93 14.57
N LYS A 539 -18.67 -0.93 15.14
CA LYS A 539 -20.14 -0.80 15.04
C LYS A 539 -20.59 0.14 13.93
N ASP A 540 -19.68 0.77 13.21
CA ASP A 540 -20.04 1.61 12.08
C ASP A 540 -20.69 0.74 10.98
N PRO A 541 -21.82 1.15 10.40
CA PRO A 541 -22.45 0.41 9.30
C PRO A 541 -21.55 0.19 8.09
N ASN A 542 -20.54 1.04 7.89
CA ASN A 542 -19.54 0.94 6.83
C ASN A 542 -18.28 0.15 7.25
N HIS A 543 -18.20 -0.34 8.49
CA HIS A 543 -17.13 -1.25 8.95
C HIS A 543 -17.39 -2.67 8.44
N LYS A 544 -17.38 -2.84 7.13
CA LYS A 544 -17.71 -4.12 6.48
C LYS A 544 -16.51 -4.73 5.77
N GLY A 545 -15.81 -3.99 4.92
CA GLY A 545 -14.64 -4.52 4.22
C GLY A 545 -14.98 -5.72 3.33
N ARG A 546 -13.96 -6.52 3.03
CA ARG A 546 -14.04 -7.89 2.51
C ARG A 546 -14.29 -8.85 3.66
N THR A 547 -13.61 -8.60 4.77
CA THR A 547 -13.57 -9.45 5.98
C THR A 547 -13.86 -8.67 7.26
N GLY A 548 -13.96 -7.33 7.19
CA GLY A 548 -14.08 -6.46 8.37
C GLY A 548 -12.81 -6.37 9.21
N THR A 549 -11.68 -6.89 8.72
CA THR A 549 -10.44 -6.96 9.51
C THR A 549 -9.61 -5.69 9.46
N PHE A 550 -9.80 -4.83 8.44
CA PHE A 550 -9.06 -3.57 8.23
C PHE A 550 -7.62 -3.63 8.74
N GLU A 551 -6.87 -4.60 8.20
CA GLU A 551 -5.64 -5.09 8.83
C GLU A 551 -4.66 -3.95 9.12
N TYR A 552 -4.46 -3.05 8.15
CA TYR A 552 -3.58 -1.89 8.30
C TYR A 552 -4.02 -0.88 9.34
N PHE A 553 -5.33 -0.68 9.52
CA PHE A 553 -5.81 0.18 10.58
C PHE A 553 -5.39 -0.37 11.93
N SER A 554 -5.68 -1.65 12.18
CA SER A 554 -5.32 -2.29 13.46
C SER A 554 -3.80 -2.37 13.66
N ALA A 555 -3.05 -2.59 12.59
CA ALA A 555 -1.60 -2.62 12.59
C ALA A 555 -0.99 -1.26 12.96
N PHE A 556 -1.56 -0.16 12.48
CA PHE A 556 -0.96 1.17 12.61
C PHE A 556 -1.47 1.92 13.83
N PHE A 557 -2.73 1.68 14.22
CA PHE A 557 -3.42 2.47 15.25
C PHE A 557 -4.00 1.60 16.38
N GLY A 558 -3.72 0.30 16.41
CA GLY A 558 -4.17 -0.61 17.47
C GLY A 558 -5.65 -1.01 17.37
N SER A 559 -6.23 -1.44 18.49
CA SER A 559 -7.58 -2.04 18.52
C SER A 559 -8.68 -1.11 17.97
N PHE A 560 -9.75 -1.70 17.44
CA PHE A 560 -10.96 -0.97 17.02
C PHE A 560 -11.76 -0.44 18.21
N LEU A 561 -12.39 0.72 18.02
CA LEU A 561 -13.43 1.20 18.90
C LEU A 561 -14.64 0.24 18.81
N ASN A 562 -15.28 -0.04 19.95
CA ASN A 562 -16.45 -0.91 20.04
C ASN A 562 -16.28 -2.36 19.52
N ALA A 563 -15.05 -2.87 19.41
CA ALA A 563 -14.78 -4.26 19.07
C ALA A 563 -15.48 -5.25 20.04
N GLU A 564 -15.98 -6.36 19.51
CA GLU A 564 -16.44 -7.48 20.34
C GLU A 564 -15.23 -8.13 21.04
N LYS A 565 -15.39 -8.51 22.31
CA LYS A 565 -14.32 -9.06 23.16
C LYS A 565 -14.15 -10.55 23.02
#